data_AF-A0A4Q2L8R0-F1
#
_entry.id   AF-A0A4Q2L8R0-F1
#
_cell.length_a   1.000
_cell.length_b   1.000
_cell.length_c   1.000
_cell.angle_alpha   90.00
_cell.angle_beta   90.00
_cell.angle_gamma   90.00
#
_symmetry.space_group_name_H-M   'P 1'
#
loop_
_entity.id
_entity.type
_entity.pdbx_description
1 polymer ?
#
loop_
_entity_poly.entity_id
_entity_poly.type
_entity_poly.pdbx_seq_one_letter_code
_entity_poly.pdbx_strand_id
1 'polypeptide(L)'
;MPRDIYTEYVDGLLVGRHVTSHVTGTWSLSPAGAEPSVRIHAGWNWRTALDVPGDESTAQITTHGNQLKLSAGLSRFANISGIFYPDGEYHGQLIDTVFFSPEAQEALCDVLAPGPGGV
;
A
#
# COMPACT_ATOMS: atom_id res chain seq x y z
N MET A 1 -3.51 -13.48 -2.82
CA MET A 1 -4.11 -12.20 -2.39
C MET A 1 -5.31 -11.94 -3.29
N PRO A 2 -6.53 -11.90 -2.76
CA PRO A 2 -7.70 -11.56 -3.57
C PRO A 2 -7.60 -10.12 -4.05
N ARG A 3 -7.90 -9.91 -5.33
CA ARG A 3 -7.97 -8.60 -5.97
C ARG A 3 -9.26 -8.58 -6.78
N ASP A 4 -10.13 -7.65 -6.45
CA ASP A 4 -11.31 -7.37 -7.25
C ASP A 4 -10.92 -6.23 -8.19
N ILE A 5 -10.91 -6.53 -9.48
CA ILE A 5 -10.57 -5.58 -10.53
C ILE A 5 -11.76 -5.48 -11.47
N TYR A 6 -12.30 -4.28 -11.58
CA TYR A 6 -13.28 -3.92 -12.60
C TYR A 6 -12.58 -3.04 -13.65
N THR A 7 -12.77 -3.36 -14.92
CA THR A 7 -12.16 -2.63 -16.03
C THR A 7 -13.24 -2.14 -16.98
N GLU A 8 -13.17 -0.87 -17.35
CA GLU A 8 -14.10 -0.18 -18.22
C GLU A 8 -13.48 -0.01 -19.61
N TYR A 9 -14.26 -0.28 -20.66
CA TYR A 9 -13.85 -0.13 -22.06
C TYR A 9 -14.90 0.65 -22.85
N VAL A 10 -14.44 1.45 -23.82
CA VAL A 10 -15.26 2.09 -24.85
C VAL A 10 -14.62 1.78 -26.19
N ASP A 11 -15.40 1.27 -27.14
CA ASP A 11 -14.93 0.85 -28.47
C ASP A 11 -13.71 -0.10 -28.44
N GLY A 12 -13.67 -0.96 -27.42
CA GLY A 12 -12.56 -1.90 -27.20
C GLY A 12 -11.30 -1.28 -26.61
N LEU A 13 -11.28 0.02 -26.35
CA LEU A 13 -10.17 0.75 -25.73
C LEU A 13 -10.43 0.95 -24.24
N LEU A 14 -9.39 0.81 -23.43
CA LEU A 14 -9.46 1.00 -21.98
C LEU A 14 -9.82 2.45 -21.65
N VAL A 15 -10.78 2.67 -20.75
CA VAL A 15 -11.09 4.01 -20.22
C VAL A 15 -10.94 4.11 -18.70
N GLY A 16 -10.95 2.99 -17.99
CA GLY A 16 -10.81 3.02 -16.54
C GLY A 16 -10.60 1.66 -15.89
N ARG A 17 -10.16 1.71 -14.64
CA ARG A 17 -9.98 0.54 -13.77
C ARG A 17 -10.42 0.90 -12.36
N HIS A 18 -11.07 -0.01 -11.65
CA HIS A 18 -11.25 0.06 -10.21
C HIS A 18 -10.60 -1.18 -9.61
N VAL A 19 -9.64 -0.95 -8.71
CA VAL A 19 -8.95 -2.01 -8.00
C VAL A 19 -9.27 -1.93 -6.52
N THR A 20 -9.67 -3.06 -5.94
CA THR A 20 -9.70 -3.28 -4.50
C THR A 20 -8.86 -4.51 -4.18
N SER A 21 -7.98 -4.39 -3.19
CA SER A 21 -7.10 -5.47 -2.75
C SER A 21 -6.93 -5.43 -1.26
N HIS A 22 -6.83 -6.59 -0.63
CA HIS A 22 -6.51 -6.72 0.78
C HIS A 22 -5.45 -7.80 0.98
N VAL A 23 -4.54 -7.57 1.92
CA VAL A 23 -3.57 -8.56 2.37
C VAL A 23 -3.55 -8.58 3.89
N THR A 24 -3.50 -9.80 4.40
CA THR A 24 -3.12 -10.08 5.79
C THR A 24 -1.95 -11.05 5.77
N GLY A 25 -0.99 -10.87 6.66
CA GLY A 25 0.16 -11.76 6.76
C GLY A 25 0.97 -11.51 8.02
N THR A 26 2.17 -12.02 8.04
CA THR A 26 3.17 -11.73 9.07
C THR A 26 4.46 -11.22 8.41
N TRP A 27 5.16 -10.35 9.13
CA TRP A 27 6.52 -9.94 8.81
C TRP A 27 7.43 -10.48 9.91
N SER A 28 8.47 -11.21 9.54
CA SER A 28 9.58 -11.58 10.41
C SER A 28 10.92 -11.26 9.74
N LEU A 29 11.96 -11.03 10.53
CA LEU A 29 13.35 -10.95 10.04
C LEU A 29 13.96 -12.35 9.81
N SER A 30 13.34 -13.40 10.35
CA SER A 30 13.75 -14.78 10.10
C SER A 30 13.42 -15.18 8.66
N PRO A 31 14.39 -15.74 7.90
CA PRO A 31 14.13 -16.28 6.56
C PRO A 31 13.08 -17.40 6.55
N ALA A 32 12.88 -18.10 7.68
CA ALA A 32 11.89 -19.15 7.84
C ALA A 32 10.53 -18.63 8.36
N GLY A 33 10.42 -17.33 8.64
CA GLY A 33 9.22 -16.74 9.24
C GLY A 33 9.04 -17.07 10.73
N ALA A 34 10.11 -17.47 11.42
CA ALA A 34 10.07 -17.71 12.87
C ALA A 34 9.82 -16.39 13.65
N GLU A 35 9.33 -16.50 14.87
CA GLU A 35 9.19 -15.36 15.78
C GLU A 35 10.57 -14.72 16.11
N PRO A 36 10.64 -13.41 16.39
CA PRO A 36 9.53 -12.46 16.51
C PRO A 36 8.91 -12.06 15.16
N SER A 37 7.58 -11.95 15.13
CA SER A 37 6.84 -11.50 13.96
C SER A 37 5.77 -10.45 14.30
N VAL A 38 5.46 -9.59 13.33
CA VAL A 38 4.30 -8.68 13.41
C VAL A 38 3.27 -9.05 12.36
N ARG A 39 1.99 -8.94 12.72
CA ARG A 39 0.88 -9.13 11.81
C ARG A 39 0.74 -7.92 10.90
N ILE A 40 0.68 -8.14 9.60
CA ILE A 40 0.40 -7.14 8.58
C ILE A 40 -1.10 -7.14 8.27
N HIS A 41 -1.68 -5.94 8.18
CA HIS A 41 -2.96 -5.69 7.55
C HIS A 41 -2.81 -4.53 6.57
N ALA A 42 -2.92 -4.80 5.27
CA ALA A 42 -2.89 -3.76 4.26
C ALA A 42 -4.07 -3.86 3.31
N GLY A 43 -4.54 -2.72 2.85
CA GLY A 43 -5.65 -2.60 1.92
C GLY A 43 -5.37 -1.52 0.91
N TRP A 44 -5.77 -1.75 -0.33
CA TRP A 44 -5.68 -0.77 -1.38
C TRP A 44 -7.01 -0.66 -2.11
N ASN A 45 -7.40 0.57 -2.40
CA ASN A 45 -8.58 0.90 -3.16
C ASN A 45 -8.25 2.11 -4.01
N TRP A 46 -8.25 1.93 -5.33
CA TRP A 46 -8.01 3.05 -6.24
C TRP A 46 -8.81 2.90 -7.52
N ARG A 47 -9.10 4.03 -8.14
CA ARG A 47 -9.70 4.14 -9.46
C ARG A 47 -8.71 4.81 -10.40
N THR A 48 -8.63 4.31 -11.62
CA THR A 48 -7.94 4.92 -12.74
C THR A 48 -8.98 5.40 -13.75
N ALA A 49 -8.82 6.62 -14.26
CA ALA A 49 -9.57 7.15 -15.39
C ALA A 49 -8.58 7.66 -16.44
N LEU A 50 -8.80 7.31 -17.71
CA LEU A 50 -7.99 7.80 -18.84
C LEU A 50 -8.77 8.91 -19.54
N ASP A 51 -8.11 10.03 -19.82
CA ASP A 51 -8.68 11.12 -20.62
C ASP A 51 -8.75 10.73 -22.11
N VAL A 52 -7.77 9.95 -22.58
CA VAL A 52 -7.73 9.40 -23.93
C VAL A 52 -7.88 7.87 -23.88
N PRO A 53 -8.96 7.29 -24.46
CA PRO A 53 -9.17 5.84 -24.45
C PRO A 53 -7.95 5.08 -24.99
N GLY A 54 -7.47 4.12 -24.22
CA GLY A 54 -6.32 3.26 -24.55
C GLY A 54 -4.94 3.87 -24.29
N ASP A 55 -4.86 5.17 -23.97
CA ASP A 55 -3.59 5.83 -23.64
C ASP A 55 -3.40 5.94 -22.13
N GLU A 56 -2.67 4.98 -21.56
CA GLU A 56 -2.37 4.94 -20.12
C GLU A 56 -1.49 6.10 -19.65
N SER A 57 -0.85 6.87 -20.54
CA SER A 57 -0.11 8.07 -20.14
C SER A 57 -1.03 9.20 -19.66
N THR A 58 -2.32 9.15 -20.00
CA THR A 58 -3.34 10.11 -19.57
C THR A 58 -4.06 9.69 -18.27
N ALA A 59 -3.56 8.64 -17.61
CA ALA A 59 -4.21 8.07 -16.45
C ALA A 59 -4.16 9.01 -15.24
N GLN A 60 -5.34 9.42 -14.77
CA GLN A 60 -5.54 9.97 -13.44
C GLN A 60 -5.85 8.83 -12.46
N ILE A 61 -5.16 8.78 -11.32
CA ILE A 61 -5.37 7.74 -10.30
C ILE A 61 -5.91 8.39 -9.02
N THR A 62 -7.13 8.03 -8.64
CA THR A 62 -7.71 8.39 -7.34
C THR A 62 -7.55 7.24 -6.37
N THR A 63 -6.94 7.50 -5.22
CA THR A 63 -6.73 6.52 -4.14
C THR A 63 -7.65 6.82 -2.96
N HIS A 64 -8.28 5.78 -2.41
CA HIS A 64 -9.27 5.88 -1.35
C HIS A 64 -8.77 5.16 -0.08
N GLY A 65 -7.69 5.66 0.52
CA GLY A 65 -7.18 5.11 1.78
C GLY A 65 -6.40 3.82 1.62
N ASN A 66 -5.47 3.79 0.67
CA ASN A 66 -4.46 2.73 0.62
C ASN A 66 -3.68 2.74 1.94
N GLN A 67 -3.68 1.65 2.68
CA GLN A 67 -3.18 1.63 4.05
C GLN A 67 -2.34 0.40 4.35
N LEU A 68 -1.31 0.59 5.18
CA LEU A 68 -0.52 -0.46 5.81
C LEU A 68 -0.57 -0.27 7.34
N LYS A 69 -0.94 -1.33 8.05
CA LYS A 69 -0.98 -1.41 9.51
C LYS A 69 -0.20 -2.64 9.96
N LEU A 70 0.60 -2.51 11.02
CA LEU A 70 1.24 -3.65 11.68
C LEU A 70 0.68 -3.81 13.10
N SER A 71 0.70 -5.03 13.64
CA SER A 71 0.47 -5.25 15.07
C SER A 71 1.63 -4.70 15.90
N ALA A 72 1.46 -4.67 17.24
CA ALA A 72 2.40 -4.10 18.23
C ALA A 72 2.29 -2.58 18.49
N GLY A 73 1.07 -2.02 18.45
CA GLY A 73 0.82 -0.61 18.83
C GLY A 73 1.21 0.41 17.77
N LEU A 74 1.77 -0.05 16.65
CA LEU A 74 2.20 0.76 15.53
C LEU A 74 1.02 0.98 14.55
N SER A 75 0.01 1.71 15.02
CA SER A 75 -1.24 1.89 14.31
C SER A 75 -1.10 2.92 13.18
N ARG A 76 -0.86 2.41 11.96
CA ARG A 76 -0.76 3.10 10.65
C ARG A 76 0.66 3.56 10.29
N PHE A 77 1.23 2.91 9.28
CA PHE A 77 2.59 3.13 8.78
C PHE A 77 2.66 3.80 7.42
N ALA A 78 1.64 3.55 6.61
CA ALA A 78 1.45 4.26 5.37
C ALA A 78 -0.05 4.48 5.13
N ASN A 79 -0.40 5.66 4.63
CA ASN A 79 -1.71 5.98 4.11
C ASN A 79 -1.57 6.85 2.86
N ILE A 80 -2.19 6.45 1.76
CA ILE A 80 -2.27 7.26 0.55
C ILE A 80 -3.74 7.46 0.21
N SER A 81 -4.18 8.71 0.24
CA SER A 81 -5.54 9.12 -0.07
C SER A 81 -5.48 10.43 -0.86
N GLY A 82 -5.85 10.40 -2.13
CA GLY A 82 -5.65 11.55 -3.01
C GLY A 82 -5.65 11.18 -4.48
N ILE A 83 -5.30 12.17 -5.31
CA ILE A 83 -5.31 12.07 -6.76
C ILE A 83 -3.88 12.25 -7.26
N PHE A 84 -3.41 11.29 -8.06
CA PHE A 84 -2.22 11.42 -8.89
C PHE A 84 -2.66 11.83 -10.29
N TYR A 85 -2.10 12.93 -10.79
CA TYR A 85 -2.34 13.42 -12.14
C TYR A 85 -1.28 12.91 -13.12
N PRO A 86 -1.58 12.88 -14.43
CA PRO A 86 -0.65 12.42 -15.47
C PRO A 86 0.70 13.14 -15.52
N ASP A 87 0.73 14.41 -15.12
CA ASP A 87 1.94 15.25 -15.07
C ASP A 87 2.82 14.99 -13.84
N GLY A 88 2.40 14.06 -12.97
CA GLY A 88 3.07 13.71 -11.73
C GLY A 88 2.64 14.56 -10.53
N GLU A 89 1.73 15.52 -10.69
CA GLU A 89 1.18 16.28 -9.56
C GLU A 89 0.36 15.35 -8.65
N TYR A 90 0.45 15.58 -7.34
CA TYR A 90 -0.32 14.84 -6.34
C TYR A 90 -1.10 15.78 -5.43
N HIS A 91 -2.43 15.57 -5.34
CA HIS A 91 -3.30 16.27 -4.39
C HIS A 91 -3.91 15.28 -3.40
N GLY A 92 -3.49 15.37 -2.14
CA GLY A 92 -4.08 14.57 -1.08
C GLY A 92 -3.21 14.40 0.15
N GLN A 93 -3.51 13.37 0.93
CA GLN A 93 -2.76 12.97 2.10
C GLN A 93 -1.85 11.80 1.76
N LEU A 94 -0.55 12.00 1.96
CA LEU A 94 0.45 10.95 1.84
C LEU A 94 1.17 10.83 3.20
N ILE A 95 0.98 9.67 3.82
CA ILE A 95 1.71 9.22 4.99
C ILE A 95 2.54 8.03 4.52
N ASP A 96 3.84 8.14 4.62
CA ASP A 96 4.83 7.15 4.17
C ASP A 96 5.90 6.89 5.24
N THR A 97 5.57 7.23 6.49
CA THR A 97 6.49 7.28 7.64
C THR A 97 7.34 6.03 7.80
N VAL A 98 6.84 4.81 7.55
CA VAL A 98 7.64 3.59 7.68
C VAL A 98 8.80 3.49 6.69
N PHE A 99 8.65 4.09 5.52
CA PHE A 99 9.63 3.98 4.45
C PHE A 99 10.72 5.04 4.57
N PHE A 100 10.43 6.15 5.25
CA PHE A 100 11.32 7.31 5.25
C PHE A 100 11.63 7.91 6.63
N SER A 101 10.98 7.45 7.72
CA SER A 101 11.32 7.86 9.09
C SER A 101 12.24 6.83 9.73
N PRO A 102 13.49 7.20 10.06
CA PRO A 102 14.39 6.33 10.83
C PRO A 102 13.78 5.88 12.15
N GLU A 103 13.08 6.77 12.87
CA GLU A 103 12.42 6.44 14.13
C GLU A 103 11.36 5.34 13.96
N ALA A 104 10.57 5.39 12.89
CA ALA A 104 9.58 4.35 12.61
C ALA A 104 10.21 3.03 12.18
N GLN A 105 11.36 3.10 11.49
CA GLN A 105 12.14 1.93 11.10
C GLN A 105 12.80 1.26 12.32
N GLU A 106 13.37 2.05 13.22
CA GLU A 106 13.93 1.59 14.49
C GLU A 106 12.86 0.94 15.36
N ALA A 107 11.69 1.58 15.52
CA ALA A 107 10.58 1.01 16.28
C ALA A 107 10.08 -0.33 15.70
N LEU A 108 10.07 -0.47 14.37
CA LEU A 108 9.75 -1.75 13.71
C LEU A 108 10.85 -2.79 13.96
N CYS A 109 12.12 -2.40 13.85
CA CYS A 109 13.25 -3.27 14.13
C CYS A 109 13.25 -3.76 15.58
N ASP A 110 12.95 -2.90 16.56
CA ASP A 110 12.89 -3.26 17.98
C ASP A 110 11.84 -4.33 18.27
N VAL A 111 10.68 -4.27 17.61
CA VAL A 111 9.63 -5.30 17.75
C VAL A 111 10.04 -6.62 17.08
N LEU A 112 10.81 -6.55 16.00
CA LEU A 112 11.23 -7.71 15.22
C LEU A 112 12.55 -8.33 15.69
N ALA A 113 13.34 -7.62 16.51
CA ALA A 113 14.62 -8.09 17.01
C ALA A 113 14.41 -9.25 18.00
N PRO A 114 15.22 -10.33 17.91
CA PRO A 114 15.22 -11.36 18.93
C PRO A 114 15.53 -10.72 20.29
N GLY A 115 14.74 -11.04 21.33
CA GLY A 115 15.02 -10.56 22.68
C GLY A 115 16.44 -10.96 23.14
N PRO A 116 17.00 -10.30 24.16
CA PRO A 116 18.33 -10.61 24.68
C PRO A 116 18.31 -12.03 25.28
N GLY A 117 18.67 -13.04 24.48
CA GLY A 117 18.64 -14.46 24.86
C GLY A 117 18.24 -15.45 23.76
N GLY A 118 17.88 -14.99 22.55
CA GLY A 118 17.58 -15.89 21.42
C GLY A 118 18.87 -16.42 20.77
N VAL A 119 19.18 -17.69 21.03
CA VAL A 119 20.12 -18.51 20.24
C VAL A 119 19.39 -19.06 19.02
#